data_AF-A0A966BUZ4-F1
#
_entry.id   AF-A0A966BUZ4-F1
#
_cell.length_a   1.000
_cell.length_b   1.000
_cell.length_c   1.000
_cell.angle_alpha   90.00
_cell.angle_beta   90.00
_cell.angle_gamma   90.00
#
_symmetry.space_group_name_H-M   'P 1'
#
loop_
_entity.id
_entity.type
_entity.pdbx_description
1 polymer ?
#
loop_
_entity_poly.entity_id
_entity_poly.type
_entity_poly.pdbx_seq_one_letter_code
_entity_poly.pdbx_strand_id
1 'polypeptide(L)'
;KLSPLSDTTNLAPAMVGVDLYTHIRHMLPGTIISFGLALLGYALVGMAYGTQGGDTARVEAILDTLTATFTIHPILILPPVLVMAISFRKVPAIPGIAVGALAGLAAAMIFQGASYETAMNAAFSGPSIETGNADVDALLSRGGLESMLYTISLIIVAMMFGGVMQGTGQIQVIANRILRLANSTGSLVLTTALTAIGSNFLLCDQYMSLVMTGRMYAPAYRERGLAPENLSRVTEDAGTVVDPLVPWGSGGAYQTATLGVPTIFYAPFAFFCWISPLVTILFGYTGWSMKPLAETEAAPVAARA
;
A
#
# COMPACT_ATOMS: atom_id res chain seq x y z
N LYS A 1 0.48 -4.97 -5.77
CA LYS A 1 0.52 -4.78 -7.24
C LYS A 1 1.28 -5.84 -8.07
N LEU A 2 2.18 -6.73 -7.58
CA LEU A 2 2.68 -7.85 -8.43
C LEU A 2 2.89 -9.18 -7.70
N SER A 3 2.76 -9.20 -6.37
CA SER A 3 2.96 -10.43 -5.60
C SER A 3 1.70 -11.28 -5.66
N PRO A 4 1.78 -12.58 -6.01
CA PRO A 4 0.63 -13.48 -5.97
C PRO A 4 0.14 -13.74 -4.52
N LEU A 5 0.93 -13.34 -3.52
CA LEU A 5 0.57 -13.39 -2.10
C LEU A 5 -0.13 -12.12 -1.61
N SER A 6 -0.13 -11.05 -2.39
CA SER A 6 -0.77 -9.79 -2.00
C SER A 6 -2.29 -9.90 -2.18
N ASP A 7 -3.02 -9.59 -1.11
CA ASP A 7 -4.49 -9.66 -1.11
C ASP A 7 -5.10 -8.77 -2.19
N THR A 8 -4.61 -7.55 -2.40
CA THR A 8 -5.12 -6.66 -3.45
C THR A 8 -4.86 -7.23 -4.84
N THR A 9 -3.65 -7.76 -5.09
CA THR A 9 -3.29 -8.38 -6.36
C THR A 9 -4.12 -9.64 -6.65
N ASN A 10 -4.65 -10.30 -5.61
CA ASN A 10 -5.62 -11.39 -5.74
C ASN A 10 -7.06 -10.87 -5.94
N LEU A 11 -7.43 -9.80 -5.23
CA LEU A 11 -8.77 -9.24 -5.21
C LEU A 11 -9.12 -8.48 -6.49
N ALA A 12 -8.21 -7.65 -7.01
CA ALA A 12 -8.41 -6.87 -8.25
C ALA A 12 -8.92 -7.73 -9.40
N PRO A 13 -8.25 -8.84 -9.77
CA PRO A 13 -8.72 -9.68 -10.86
C PRO A 13 -9.96 -10.49 -10.50
N ALA A 14 -10.11 -10.93 -9.24
CA ALA A 14 -11.30 -11.65 -8.78
C ALA A 14 -12.58 -10.81 -8.91
N MET A 15 -12.50 -9.49 -8.74
CA MET A 15 -13.65 -8.59 -8.83
C MET A 15 -14.18 -8.38 -10.25
N VAL A 16 -13.39 -8.72 -11.26
CA VAL A 16 -13.75 -8.58 -12.67
C VAL A 16 -13.68 -9.90 -13.45
N GLY A 17 -13.47 -11.03 -12.75
CA GLY A 17 -13.48 -12.37 -13.34
C GLY A 17 -12.23 -12.75 -14.13
N VAL A 18 -11.05 -12.24 -13.74
CA VAL A 18 -9.77 -12.50 -14.43
C VAL A 18 -8.92 -13.49 -13.62
N ASP A 19 -8.18 -14.36 -14.32
CA ASP A 19 -7.17 -15.22 -13.70
C ASP A 19 -5.99 -14.38 -13.15
N LEU A 20 -5.53 -14.70 -11.95
CA LEU A 20 -4.44 -13.99 -11.25
C LEU A 20 -3.19 -13.80 -12.12
N TYR A 21 -2.74 -14.85 -12.81
CA TYR A 21 -1.53 -14.78 -13.63
C TYR A 21 -1.75 -14.01 -14.92
N THR A 22 -2.95 -14.05 -15.49
CA THR A 22 -3.32 -13.16 -16.61
C THR A 22 -3.24 -11.70 -16.18
N HIS A 23 -3.76 -11.38 -14.99
CA HIS A 23 -3.69 -10.04 -14.41
C HIS A 23 -2.24 -9.60 -14.13
N ILE A 24 -1.44 -10.43 -13.46
CA ILE A 24 -0.02 -10.12 -13.18
C ILE A 24 0.73 -9.85 -14.50
N ARG A 25 0.57 -10.69 -15.52
CA ARG A 25 1.20 -10.49 -16.83
C ARG A 25 0.74 -9.20 -17.49
N HIS A 26 -0.55 -8.87 -17.41
CA HIS A 26 -1.10 -7.66 -18.00
C HIS A 26 -0.63 -6.38 -17.29
N MET A 27 -0.33 -6.43 -15.99
CA MET A 27 0.19 -5.30 -15.22
C MET A 27 1.68 -5.04 -15.42
N LEU A 28 2.47 -6.05 -15.82
CA LEU A 28 3.93 -5.95 -15.92
C LEU A 28 4.41 -4.73 -16.71
N PRO A 29 3.94 -4.45 -17.94
CA PRO A 29 4.45 -3.34 -18.73
C PRO A 29 4.30 -1.99 -18.03
N GLY A 30 3.10 -1.70 -17.52
CA GLY A 30 2.81 -0.45 -16.80
C GLY A 30 3.59 -0.35 -15.49
N THR A 31 3.77 -1.47 -14.79
CA THR A 31 4.53 -1.51 -13.53
C THR A 31 6.02 -1.26 -13.76
N ILE A 32 6.62 -1.91 -14.76
CA ILE A 32 8.04 -1.73 -15.11
C ILE A 32 8.30 -0.27 -15.51
N ILE A 33 7.45 0.31 -16.35
CA ILE A 33 7.56 1.72 -16.76
C ILE A 33 7.45 2.64 -15.54
N SER A 34 6.44 2.44 -14.70
CA SER A 34 6.22 3.28 -13.51
C SER A 34 7.35 3.15 -12.49
N PHE A 35 7.85 1.94 -12.29
CA PHE A 35 8.97 1.66 -11.39
C PHE A 35 10.27 2.27 -11.91
N GLY A 36 10.56 2.15 -13.21
CA GLY A 36 11.72 2.78 -13.84
C GLY A 36 11.70 4.31 -13.72
N LEU A 37 10.54 4.94 -13.94
CA LEU A 37 10.39 6.39 -13.76
C LEU A 37 10.50 6.81 -12.28
N ALA A 38 9.98 6.01 -11.35
CA ALA A 38 10.13 6.28 -9.92
C ALA A 38 11.61 6.16 -9.48
N LEU A 39 12.32 5.12 -9.94
CA LEU A 39 13.76 4.97 -9.70
C LEU A 39 14.56 6.14 -10.29
N LEU A 40 14.22 6.59 -11.49
CA LEU A 40 14.83 7.78 -12.08
C LEU A 40 14.60 9.02 -11.20
N GLY A 41 13.37 9.22 -10.71
CA GLY A 41 13.04 10.30 -9.79
C GLY A 41 13.89 10.25 -8.51
N TYR A 42 14.00 9.08 -7.88
CA TYR A 42 14.85 8.91 -6.70
C TYR A 42 16.34 9.08 -7.00
N ALA A 43 16.83 8.64 -8.17
CA ALA A 43 18.21 8.84 -8.58
C ALA A 43 18.54 10.32 -8.80
N LEU A 44 17.65 11.09 -9.42
CA LEU A 44 17.81 12.53 -9.61
C LEU A 44 17.86 13.28 -8.28
N VAL A 45 16.94 12.95 -7.36
CA VAL A 45 16.95 13.49 -6.00
C VAL A 45 18.25 13.09 -5.29
N GLY A 46 18.63 11.81 -5.34
CA GLY A 46 19.85 11.30 -4.73
C GLY A 46 21.13 11.99 -5.22
N MET A 47 21.23 12.26 -6.53
CA MET A 47 22.38 12.99 -7.09
C MET A 47 22.45 14.45 -6.62
N ALA A 48 21.31 15.10 -6.35
CA ALA A 48 21.29 16.46 -5.81
C ALA A 48 21.81 16.52 -4.36
N TYR A 49 21.63 15.44 -3.58
CA TYR A 49 22.07 15.34 -2.19
C TYR A 49 23.39 14.56 -2.00
N GLY A 50 23.88 13.85 -3.02
CA GLY A 50 25.06 12.98 -2.97
C GLY A 50 26.42 13.69 -3.04
N THR A 51 26.46 15.02 -2.94
CA THR A 51 27.72 15.80 -2.97
C THR A 51 28.44 15.84 -1.62
N GLN A 52 27.79 15.39 -0.54
CA GLN A 52 28.46 15.07 0.72
C GLN A 52 28.90 13.60 0.65
N GLY A 53 30.20 13.35 0.48
CA GLY A 53 30.75 12.00 0.50
C GLY A 53 30.23 11.23 1.71
N GLY A 54 29.83 9.96 1.52
CA GLY A 54 29.25 9.15 2.58
C GLY A 54 30.14 9.17 3.83
N ASP A 55 29.58 9.58 4.96
CA ASP A 55 30.30 9.72 6.22
C ASP A 55 30.52 8.32 6.83
N THR A 56 31.56 7.63 6.37
CA THR A 56 31.93 6.30 6.86
C THR A 56 32.23 6.32 8.35
N ALA A 57 32.75 7.44 8.88
CA ALA A 57 32.99 7.61 10.31
C ALA A 57 31.67 7.64 11.10
N ARG A 58 30.63 8.29 10.58
CA ARG A 58 29.28 8.24 11.17
C ARG A 58 28.69 6.83 11.13
N VAL A 59 28.90 6.07 10.05
CA VAL A 59 28.46 4.67 9.97
C VAL A 59 29.17 3.81 11.01
N GLU A 60 30.49 3.93 11.13
CA GLU A 60 31.27 3.20 12.15
C GLU A 60 30.81 3.57 13.56
N ALA A 61 30.62 4.86 13.85
CA ALA A 61 30.11 5.32 15.15
C ALA A 61 28.73 4.73 15.50
N ILE A 62 27.82 4.62 14.52
CA ILE A 62 26.52 3.97 14.71
C ILE A 62 26.70 2.48 15.03
N LEU A 63 27.54 1.76 14.29
CA LEU A 63 27.77 0.32 14.48
C LEU A 63 28.43 0.00 15.84
N ASP A 64 29.42 0.80 16.24
CA ASP A 64 30.10 0.65 17.53
C ASP A 64 29.14 0.90 18.69
N THR A 65 28.31 1.94 18.57
CA THR A 65 27.28 2.24 19.58
C THR A 65 26.25 1.12 19.70
N LEU A 66 25.81 0.55 18.57
CA LEU A 66 24.86 -0.58 18.56
C LEU A 66 25.44 -1.85 19.17
N THR A 67 26.70 -2.18 18.85
CA THR A 67 27.38 -3.38 19.41
C THR A 67 27.70 -3.22 20.89
N ALA A 68 27.93 -2.01 21.37
CA ALA A 68 28.09 -1.71 22.80
C ALA A 68 26.78 -1.75 23.59
N THR A 69 25.65 -1.37 22.95
CA THR A 69 24.35 -1.24 23.62
C THR A 69 23.53 -2.53 23.59
N PHE A 70 23.65 -3.34 22.54
CA PHE A 70 22.84 -4.54 22.35
C PHE A 70 23.66 -5.79 22.05
N THR A 71 23.13 -6.93 22.48
CA THR A 71 23.59 -8.23 21.99
C THR A 71 23.11 -8.41 20.56
N ILE A 72 24.01 -8.32 19.57
CA ILE A 72 23.69 -8.60 18.16
C ILE A 72 23.96 -10.08 17.89
N HIS A 73 22.90 -10.86 17.70
CA HIS A 73 23.00 -12.30 17.42
C HIS A 73 22.00 -12.72 16.34
N PRO A 74 22.37 -13.60 15.39
CA PRO A 74 21.46 -14.04 14.32
C PRO A 74 20.12 -14.61 14.80
N ILE A 75 20.07 -15.16 16.02
CA ILE A 75 18.83 -15.67 16.63
C ILE A 75 17.76 -14.58 16.81
N LEU A 76 18.15 -13.31 16.90
CA LEU A 76 17.22 -12.17 17.04
C LEU A 76 16.48 -11.83 15.75
N ILE A 77 16.81 -12.51 14.64
CA ILE A 77 16.02 -12.49 13.40
C ILE A 77 14.80 -13.42 13.52
N LEU A 78 14.72 -14.26 14.57
CA LEU A 78 13.61 -15.19 14.74
C LEU A 78 12.24 -14.52 14.89
N PRO A 79 12.04 -13.42 15.65
CA PRO A 79 10.75 -12.72 15.71
C PRO A 79 10.23 -12.26 14.33
N PRO A 80 10.99 -11.52 13.48
CA PRO A 80 10.51 -11.16 12.16
C PRO A 80 10.31 -12.37 11.23
N VAL A 81 11.18 -13.39 11.31
CA VAL A 81 10.99 -14.64 10.54
C VAL A 81 9.70 -15.35 10.93
N LEU A 82 9.36 -15.36 12.22
CA LEU A 82 8.14 -15.97 12.71
C LEU A 82 6.89 -15.22 12.22
N VAL A 83 6.92 -13.89 12.24
CA VAL A 83 5.83 -13.07 11.66
C VAL A 83 5.69 -13.34 10.16
N MET A 84 6.80 -13.42 9.41
CA MET A 84 6.79 -13.77 7.99
C MET A 84 6.21 -15.18 7.76
N ALA A 85 6.62 -16.16 8.55
CA ALA A 85 6.11 -17.54 8.47
C ALA A 85 4.60 -17.60 8.72
N ILE A 86 4.10 -16.87 9.73
CA ILE A 86 2.66 -16.77 10.02
C ILE A 86 1.91 -16.10 8.87
N SER A 87 2.47 -15.03 8.30
CA SER A 87 1.92 -14.33 7.14
C SER A 87 1.83 -15.26 5.92
N PHE A 88 2.86 -16.07 5.65
CA PHE A 88 2.82 -17.08 4.56
C PHE A 88 1.73 -18.15 4.77
N ARG A 89 1.35 -18.43 6.02
CA ARG A 89 0.27 -19.36 6.35
C ARG A 89 -1.12 -18.70 6.34
N LYS A 90 -1.24 -17.43 5.93
CA LYS A 90 -2.52 -16.69 5.83
C LYS A 90 -3.31 -16.65 7.15
N VAL A 91 -2.61 -16.64 8.28
CA VAL A 91 -3.25 -16.43 9.59
C VAL A 91 -3.73 -14.97 9.68
N PRO A 92 -4.88 -14.69 10.33
CA PRO A 92 -5.36 -13.33 10.50
C PRO A 92 -4.30 -12.39 11.13
N ALA A 93 -4.29 -11.13 10.70
CA ALA A 93 -3.24 -10.17 11.05
C ALA A 93 -3.08 -9.95 12.56
N ILE A 94 -4.19 -9.82 13.30
CA ILE A 94 -4.16 -9.55 14.75
C ILE A 94 -3.42 -10.66 15.52
N PRO A 95 -3.77 -11.95 15.39
CA PRO A 95 -2.98 -13.04 15.94
C PRO A 95 -1.51 -13.03 15.51
N GLY A 96 -1.22 -12.79 14.23
CA GLY A 96 0.16 -12.81 13.73
C GLY A 96 1.04 -11.72 14.34
N ILE A 97 0.51 -10.51 14.47
CA ILE A 97 1.19 -9.39 15.13
C ILE A 97 1.38 -9.68 16.63
N ALA A 98 0.37 -10.25 17.30
CA ALA A 98 0.46 -10.60 18.71
C ALA A 98 1.56 -11.62 18.99
N VAL A 99 1.68 -12.67 18.17
CA VAL A 99 2.77 -13.65 18.33
C VAL A 99 4.13 -13.00 18.04
N GLY A 100 4.22 -12.10 17.05
CA GLY A 100 5.42 -11.31 16.80
C GLY A 100 5.84 -10.45 17.99
N ALA A 101 4.89 -9.75 18.61
CA ALA A 101 5.12 -8.93 19.80
C ALA A 101 5.57 -9.77 20.99
N LEU A 102 4.95 -10.92 21.23
CA LEU A 102 5.35 -11.87 22.28
C LEU A 102 6.75 -12.44 22.02
N ALA A 103 7.08 -12.76 20.77
CA ALA A 103 8.43 -13.21 20.39
C ALA A 103 9.47 -12.09 20.61
N GLY A 104 9.13 -10.83 20.31
CA GLY A 104 9.97 -9.66 20.60
C GLY A 104 10.20 -9.45 22.10
N LEU A 105 9.15 -9.55 22.92
CA LEU A 105 9.24 -9.50 24.38
C LEU A 105 10.14 -10.62 24.93
N ALA A 106 9.94 -11.85 24.46
CA ALA A 106 10.79 -12.98 24.83
C ALA A 106 12.25 -12.74 24.43
N ALA A 107 12.49 -12.19 23.24
CA ALA A 107 13.84 -11.89 22.77
C ALA A 107 14.52 -10.80 23.62
N ALA A 108 13.78 -9.76 24.01
CA ALA A 108 14.29 -8.70 24.89
C ALA A 108 14.67 -9.26 26.28
N MET A 109 13.84 -10.11 26.87
CA MET A 109 14.12 -10.68 28.19
C MET A 109 15.26 -11.71 28.18
N ILE A 110 15.27 -12.61 27.19
CA ILE A 110 16.20 -13.76 27.16
C ILE A 110 17.59 -13.34 26.66
N PHE A 111 17.66 -12.54 25.59
CA PHE A 111 18.92 -12.25 24.89
C PHE A 111 19.47 -10.85 25.17
N GLN A 112 18.63 -9.90 25.59
CA GLN A 112 19.06 -8.54 25.96
C GLN A 112 19.08 -8.32 27.47
N GLY A 113 18.62 -9.29 28.29
CA GLY A 113 18.60 -9.17 29.75
C GLY A 113 17.61 -8.13 30.28
N ALA A 114 16.63 -7.70 29.47
CA ALA A 114 15.63 -6.72 29.89
C ALA A 114 14.72 -7.31 30.98
N SER A 115 14.37 -6.49 31.99
CA SER A 115 13.35 -6.87 32.95
C SER A 115 11.97 -6.96 32.29
N TYR A 116 11.05 -7.72 32.88
CA TYR A 116 9.66 -7.80 32.39
C TYR A 116 9.01 -6.40 32.31
N GLU A 117 9.22 -5.57 33.32
CA GLU A 117 8.69 -4.20 33.37
C GLU A 117 9.26 -3.34 32.23
N THR A 118 10.58 -3.37 32.03
CA THR A 118 11.24 -2.64 30.95
C THR A 118 10.74 -3.10 29.58
N ALA A 119 10.63 -4.41 29.36
CA ALA A 119 10.16 -4.98 28.10
C ALA A 119 8.69 -4.61 27.82
N MET A 120 7.83 -4.65 28.84
CA MET A 120 6.42 -4.28 28.70
C MET A 120 6.23 -2.79 28.47
N ASN A 121 6.96 -1.94 29.19
CA ASN A 121 6.94 -0.49 28.98
C ASN A 121 7.46 -0.12 27.59
N ALA A 122 8.52 -0.79 27.11
CA ALA A 122 9.01 -0.60 25.75
C ALA A 122 7.98 -1.01 24.69
N ALA A 123 7.19 -2.08 24.93
CA ALA A 123 6.12 -2.47 24.02
C ALA A 123 4.95 -1.47 24.01
N PHE A 124 4.62 -0.89 25.18
CA PHE A 124 3.50 0.04 25.31
C PHE A 124 3.86 1.47 24.89
N SER A 125 4.83 2.10 25.54
CA SER A 125 5.20 3.51 25.29
C SER A 125 6.35 3.67 24.30
N GLY A 126 7.13 2.62 24.06
CA GLY A 126 8.36 2.66 23.26
C GLY A 126 9.61 2.70 24.15
N PRO A 127 10.75 2.18 23.70
CA PRO A 127 12.00 2.29 24.46
C PRO A 127 12.51 3.74 24.46
N SER A 128 12.95 4.24 25.62
CA SER A 128 13.78 5.46 25.70
C SER A 128 15.24 5.02 25.84
N ILE A 129 15.99 5.08 24.75
CA ILE A 129 17.39 4.67 24.73
C ILE A 129 18.24 5.92 24.54
N GLU A 130 19.10 6.18 25.54
CA GLU A 130 20.11 7.23 25.50
C GLU A 130 21.48 6.56 25.39
N THR A 131 22.01 6.53 24.17
CA THR A 131 23.32 5.95 23.84
C THR A 131 24.43 7.00 23.78
N GLY A 132 24.08 8.29 23.82
CA GLY A 132 25.01 9.40 23.61
C GLY A 132 25.27 9.72 22.14
N ASN A 133 24.69 8.95 21.21
CA ASN A 133 24.67 9.23 19.78
C ASN A 133 23.24 9.54 19.33
N ALA A 134 22.99 10.80 18.95
CA ALA A 134 21.66 11.27 18.58
C ALA A 134 21.02 10.50 17.41
N ASP A 135 21.83 9.98 16.47
CA ASP A 135 21.31 9.18 15.35
C ASP A 135 20.82 7.82 15.80
N VAL A 136 21.56 7.20 16.73
CA VAL A 136 21.23 5.89 17.31
C VAL A 136 20.02 6.03 18.23
N ASP A 137 19.95 7.11 19.01
CA ASP A 137 18.80 7.41 19.87
C ASP A 137 17.54 7.63 19.04
N ALA A 138 17.63 8.39 17.93
CA ALA A 138 16.51 8.57 17.00
C ALA A 138 16.11 7.27 16.27
N LEU A 139 17.06 6.40 15.97
CA LEU A 139 16.81 5.11 15.33
C LEU A 139 16.07 4.14 16.27
N LEU A 140 16.49 4.10 17.53
CA LEU A 140 16.07 3.10 18.50
C LEU A 140 14.89 3.54 19.37
N SER A 141 14.79 4.83 19.70
CA SER A 141 13.70 5.40 20.51
C SER A 141 12.46 5.67 19.66
N ARG A 142 11.95 4.61 19.03
CA ARG A 142 10.68 4.63 18.29
C ARG A 142 9.53 4.35 19.27
N GLY A 143 8.39 5.00 19.06
CA GLY A 143 7.23 4.85 19.93
C GLY A 143 6.69 3.41 19.98
N GLY A 144 5.96 3.09 21.06
CA GLY A 144 5.26 1.82 21.22
C GLY A 144 3.81 1.86 20.73
N LEU A 145 2.98 0.96 21.23
CA LEU A 145 1.53 0.94 20.97
C LEU A 145 0.85 2.30 21.21
N GLU A 146 1.29 3.04 22.24
CA GLU A 146 0.80 4.37 22.61
C GLU A 146 0.92 5.36 21.44
N SER A 147 2.07 5.38 20.76
CA SER A 147 2.31 6.26 19.61
C SER A 147 1.36 5.99 18.43
N MET A 148 0.80 4.78 18.37
CA MET A 148 -0.12 4.36 17.32
C MET A 148 -1.59 4.59 17.68
N LEU A 149 -1.94 4.93 18.93
CA LEU A 149 -3.33 5.07 19.37
C LEU A 149 -4.10 6.15 18.59
N TYR A 150 -3.44 7.27 18.27
CA TYR A 150 -4.03 8.31 17.43
C TYR A 150 -4.33 7.77 16.02
N THR A 151 -3.35 7.11 15.40
CA THR A 151 -3.48 6.49 14.08
C THR A 151 -4.61 5.45 14.05
N ILE A 152 -4.67 4.58 15.06
CA ILE A 152 -5.73 3.57 15.20
C ILE A 152 -7.10 4.25 15.31
N SER A 153 -7.22 5.28 16.14
CA SER A 153 -8.48 6.02 16.33
C SER A 153 -8.93 6.71 15.05
N LEU A 154 -8.01 7.36 14.33
CA LEU A 154 -8.27 7.99 13.04
C LEU A 154 -8.79 6.97 12.02
N ILE A 155 -8.14 5.81 11.91
CA ILE A 155 -8.54 4.73 11.00
C ILE A 155 -9.93 4.21 11.36
N ILE A 156 -10.23 3.98 12.64
CA ILE A 156 -11.56 3.50 13.08
C ILE A 156 -12.66 4.49 12.67
N VAL A 157 -12.48 5.80 12.93
CA VAL A 157 -13.46 6.84 12.55
C VAL A 157 -13.63 6.92 11.04
N ALA A 158 -12.52 6.89 10.30
CA ALA A 158 -12.49 6.95 8.85
C ALA A 158 -13.22 5.75 8.22
N MET A 159 -12.97 4.53 8.71
CA MET A 159 -13.67 3.31 8.25
C MET A 159 -15.16 3.32 8.59
N MET A 160 -15.55 3.83 9.77
CA MET A 160 -16.97 4.00 10.10
C MET A 160 -17.67 4.94 9.11
N PHE A 161 -17.04 6.06 8.77
CA PHE A 161 -17.56 7.00 7.78
C PHE A 161 -17.66 6.36 6.38
N GLY A 162 -16.59 5.69 5.93
CA GLY A 162 -16.58 4.96 4.66
C GLY A 162 -17.69 3.89 4.59
N GLY A 163 -17.87 3.13 5.67
CA GLY A 163 -18.94 2.14 5.81
C GLY A 163 -20.34 2.75 5.70
N VAL A 164 -20.59 3.92 6.32
CA VAL A 164 -21.87 4.64 6.19
C VAL A 164 -22.11 5.14 4.77
N MET A 165 -21.10 5.75 4.13
CA MET A 165 -21.20 6.22 2.75
C MET A 165 -21.51 5.08 1.79
N GLN A 166 -20.90 3.92 2.01
CA GLN A 166 -21.16 2.75 1.21
C GLN A 166 -22.53 2.13 1.48
N GLY A 167 -22.91 1.95 2.75
CA GLY A 167 -24.19 1.37 3.15
C GLY A 167 -25.40 2.21 2.69
N THR A 168 -25.22 3.52 2.54
CA THR A 168 -26.25 4.45 2.04
C THR A 168 -26.25 4.60 0.52
N GLY A 169 -25.33 3.95 -0.20
CA GLY A 169 -25.28 3.99 -1.67
C GLY A 169 -24.71 5.28 -2.27
N GLN A 170 -24.13 6.18 -1.46
CA GLN A 170 -23.71 7.51 -1.91
C GLN A 170 -22.56 7.44 -2.93
N ILE A 171 -21.60 6.55 -2.71
CA ILE A 171 -20.47 6.40 -3.63
C ILE A 171 -20.95 5.86 -4.99
N GLN A 172 -21.95 4.96 -5.02
CA GLN A 172 -22.51 4.43 -6.26
C GLN A 172 -23.17 5.55 -7.07
N VAL A 173 -23.86 6.49 -6.41
CA VAL A 173 -24.48 7.65 -7.08
C VAL A 173 -23.43 8.55 -7.71
N ILE A 174 -22.38 8.91 -6.96
CA ILE A 174 -21.28 9.76 -7.45
C ILE A 174 -20.59 9.08 -8.64
N ALA A 175 -20.26 7.81 -8.48
CA ALA A 175 -19.49 7.06 -9.44
C ALA A 175 -20.29 6.78 -10.73
N ASN A 176 -21.60 6.49 -10.64
CA ASN A 176 -22.51 6.44 -11.80
C ASN A 176 -22.62 7.77 -12.54
N ARG A 177 -22.52 8.90 -11.83
CA ARG A 177 -22.52 10.23 -12.45
C ARG A 177 -21.23 10.48 -13.22
N ILE A 178 -20.09 10.12 -12.64
CA ILE A 178 -18.75 10.24 -13.26
C ILE A 178 -18.66 9.35 -14.51
N LEU A 179 -19.21 8.13 -14.45
CA LEU A 179 -19.20 7.18 -15.59
C LEU A 179 -19.86 7.78 -16.85
N ARG A 180 -20.84 8.68 -16.72
CA ARG A 180 -21.46 9.37 -17.87
C ARG A 180 -20.51 10.29 -18.64
N LEU A 181 -19.38 10.66 -18.05
CA LEU A 181 -18.34 11.47 -18.71
C LEU A 181 -17.39 10.62 -19.55
N ALA A 182 -17.43 9.30 -19.40
CA ALA A 182 -16.62 8.39 -20.20
C ALA A 182 -17.21 8.30 -21.61
N ASN A 183 -16.65 9.00 -22.59
CA ASN A 183 -17.09 8.96 -24.00
C ASN A 183 -16.10 8.22 -24.93
N SER A 184 -14.86 8.04 -24.49
CA SER A 184 -13.78 7.33 -25.21
C SER A 184 -13.02 6.38 -24.28
N THR A 185 -12.30 5.40 -24.83
CA THR A 185 -11.50 4.43 -24.03
C THR A 185 -10.59 5.14 -23.03
N GLY A 186 -9.89 6.19 -23.44
CA GLY A 186 -9.07 7.01 -22.54
C GLY A 186 -9.86 7.65 -21.41
N SER A 187 -11.02 8.27 -21.71
CA SER A 187 -11.86 8.84 -20.67
C SER A 187 -12.50 7.79 -19.75
N LEU A 188 -12.73 6.55 -20.21
CA LEU A 188 -13.19 5.46 -19.37
C LEU A 188 -12.11 5.05 -18.38
N VAL A 189 -10.88 4.86 -18.83
CA VAL A 189 -9.75 4.57 -17.95
C VAL A 189 -9.52 5.73 -16.96
N LEU A 190 -9.59 6.98 -17.42
CA LEU A 190 -9.46 8.15 -16.56
C LEU A 190 -10.56 8.20 -15.49
N THR A 191 -11.82 8.05 -15.88
CA THR A 191 -12.95 8.09 -14.93
C THR A 191 -12.90 6.92 -13.93
N THR A 192 -12.49 5.73 -14.37
CA THR A 192 -12.22 4.58 -13.48
C THR A 192 -11.11 4.91 -12.48
N ALA A 193 -9.98 5.43 -12.94
CA ALA A 193 -8.85 5.78 -12.08
C ALA A 193 -9.21 6.88 -11.06
N LEU A 194 -9.87 7.95 -11.51
CA LEU A 194 -10.34 9.03 -10.63
C LEU A 194 -11.39 8.54 -9.63
N THR A 195 -12.24 7.58 -10.02
CA THR A 195 -13.19 6.97 -9.09
C THR A 195 -12.49 6.12 -8.04
N ALA A 196 -11.49 5.32 -8.42
CA ALA A 196 -10.71 4.53 -7.48
C ALA A 196 -9.95 5.42 -6.49
N ILE A 197 -9.30 6.48 -7.01
CA ILE A 197 -8.59 7.46 -6.17
C ILE A 197 -9.57 8.16 -5.24
N GLY A 198 -10.65 8.73 -5.78
CA GLY A 198 -11.69 9.39 -4.97
C GLY A 198 -12.30 8.45 -3.93
N SER A 199 -12.51 7.19 -4.28
CA SER A 199 -13.01 6.17 -3.35
C SER A 199 -12.02 5.89 -2.24
N ASN A 200 -10.70 5.89 -2.46
CA ASN A 200 -9.74 5.77 -1.36
C ASN A 200 -9.84 6.95 -0.39
N PHE A 201 -9.94 8.18 -0.91
CA PHE A 201 -10.06 9.37 -0.08
C PHE A 201 -11.37 9.42 0.70
N LEU A 202 -12.47 8.88 0.15
CA LEU A 202 -13.79 8.91 0.80
C LEU A 202 -14.05 7.69 1.70
N LEU A 203 -13.73 6.49 1.23
CA LEU A 203 -13.99 5.22 1.92
C LEU A 203 -12.87 4.83 2.88
N CYS A 204 -11.68 5.41 2.75
CA CYS A 204 -10.54 5.19 3.62
C CYS A 204 -10.06 3.73 3.65
N ASP A 205 -10.43 2.95 2.62
CA ASP A 205 -10.15 1.53 2.48
C ASP A 205 -9.92 1.17 1.00
N GLN A 206 -8.69 0.72 0.71
CA GLN A 206 -8.28 0.33 -0.64
C GLN A 206 -9.01 -0.91 -1.16
N TYR A 207 -9.40 -1.85 -0.29
CA TYR A 207 -10.09 -3.07 -0.71
C TYR A 207 -11.47 -2.71 -1.27
N MET A 208 -12.17 -1.82 -0.58
CA MET A 208 -13.49 -1.39 -0.99
C MET A 208 -13.46 -0.51 -2.22
N SER A 209 -12.49 0.40 -2.32
CA SER A 209 -12.24 1.19 -3.53
C SER A 209 -12.08 0.30 -4.76
N LEU A 210 -11.25 -0.74 -4.65
CA LEU A 210 -10.98 -1.71 -5.70
C LEU A 210 -12.23 -2.54 -6.04
N VAL A 211 -12.91 -3.12 -5.04
CA VAL A 211 -14.11 -3.96 -5.23
C VAL A 211 -15.22 -3.17 -5.89
N MET A 212 -15.47 -1.97 -5.39
CA MET A 212 -16.54 -1.12 -5.87
C MET A 212 -16.28 -0.66 -7.31
N THR A 213 -15.07 -0.12 -7.56
CA THR A 213 -14.72 0.40 -8.88
C THR A 213 -14.71 -0.72 -9.92
N GLY A 214 -14.15 -1.88 -9.58
CA GLY A 214 -14.13 -3.05 -10.47
C GLY A 214 -15.53 -3.52 -10.85
N ARG A 215 -16.43 -3.69 -9.88
CA ARG A 215 -17.81 -4.13 -10.17
C ARG A 215 -18.62 -3.11 -10.95
N MET A 216 -18.48 -1.83 -10.61
CA MET A 216 -19.30 -0.78 -11.22
C MET A 216 -18.89 -0.46 -12.66
N TYR A 217 -17.60 -0.48 -12.97
CA TYR A 217 -17.10 -0.18 -14.32
C TYR A 217 -17.07 -1.40 -15.25
N ALA A 218 -17.17 -2.63 -14.73
CA ALA A 218 -17.11 -3.85 -15.55
C ALA A 218 -18.07 -3.88 -16.75
N PRO A 219 -19.37 -3.49 -16.61
CA PRO A 219 -20.27 -3.41 -17.76
C PRO A 219 -19.78 -2.45 -18.85
N ALA A 220 -19.31 -1.26 -18.47
CA ALA A 220 -18.84 -0.24 -19.40
C ALA A 220 -17.57 -0.65 -20.16
N TYR A 221 -16.68 -1.43 -19.54
CA TYR A 221 -15.52 -2.01 -20.23
C TYR A 221 -15.96 -3.08 -21.24
N ARG A 222 -16.91 -3.94 -20.86
CA ARG A 222 -17.45 -5.00 -21.73
C ARG A 222 -18.18 -4.42 -22.95
N GLU A 223 -19.03 -3.41 -22.75
CA GLU A 223 -19.76 -2.72 -23.83
C GLU A 223 -18.82 -2.09 -24.87
N ARG A 224 -17.58 -1.77 -24.48
CA ARG A 224 -16.55 -1.25 -25.38
C ARG A 224 -15.63 -2.32 -25.96
N GLY A 225 -15.94 -3.59 -25.74
CA GLY A 225 -15.11 -4.69 -26.20
C GLY A 225 -13.70 -4.65 -25.60
N LEU A 226 -13.55 -4.22 -24.34
CA LEU A 226 -12.27 -4.26 -23.62
C LEU A 226 -12.22 -5.50 -22.72
N ALA A 227 -11.08 -6.18 -22.73
CA ALA A 227 -10.84 -7.31 -21.84
C ALA A 227 -10.89 -6.87 -20.36
N PRO A 228 -11.40 -7.71 -19.45
CA PRO A 228 -11.53 -7.38 -18.04
C PRO A 228 -10.18 -7.15 -17.33
N GLU A 229 -9.07 -7.70 -17.84
CA GLU A 229 -7.73 -7.38 -17.30
C GLU A 229 -7.36 -5.90 -17.40
N ASN A 230 -7.91 -5.16 -18.36
CA ASN A 230 -7.69 -3.71 -18.43
C ASN A 230 -8.28 -3.03 -17.20
N LEU A 231 -9.49 -3.40 -16.80
CA LEU A 231 -10.15 -2.83 -15.63
C LEU A 231 -9.43 -3.24 -14.33
N SER A 232 -9.05 -4.51 -14.17
CA SER A 232 -8.32 -4.94 -12.97
C SER A 232 -6.99 -4.22 -12.81
N ARG A 233 -6.27 -3.95 -13.91
CA ARG A 233 -5.07 -3.11 -13.87
C ARG A 233 -5.40 -1.71 -13.36
N VAL A 234 -6.43 -1.05 -13.89
CA VAL A 234 -6.78 0.32 -13.47
C VAL A 234 -7.14 0.37 -11.99
N THR A 235 -7.88 -0.62 -11.47
CA THR A 235 -8.24 -0.67 -10.04
C THR A 235 -7.03 -0.91 -9.14
N GLU A 236 -6.05 -1.72 -9.55
CA GLU A 236 -4.81 -1.90 -8.77
C GLU A 236 -3.92 -0.64 -8.87
N ASP A 237 -3.80 -0.05 -10.06
CA ASP A 237 -2.91 1.08 -10.35
C ASP A 237 -3.35 2.39 -9.70
N ALA A 238 -4.66 2.58 -9.52
CA ALA A 238 -5.25 3.81 -9.00
C ALA A 238 -5.94 3.61 -7.64
N GLY A 239 -6.40 2.39 -7.33
CA GLY A 239 -6.93 2.03 -6.01
C GLY A 239 -5.80 1.63 -5.07
N THR A 240 -5.18 0.48 -5.27
CA THR A 240 -4.15 -0.02 -4.34
C THR A 240 -2.95 0.92 -4.20
N VAL A 241 -2.40 1.38 -5.33
CA VAL A 241 -1.11 2.09 -5.32
C VAL A 241 -1.20 3.51 -4.75
N VAL A 242 -2.39 4.11 -4.70
CA VAL A 242 -2.61 5.47 -4.18
C VAL A 242 -2.98 5.47 -2.69
N ASP A 243 -3.34 4.33 -2.10
CA ASP A 243 -3.71 4.21 -0.69
C ASP A 243 -2.69 4.84 0.30
N PRO A 244 -1.37 4.69 0.10
CA PRO A 244 -0.37 5.34 0.96
C PRO A 244 -0.41 6.88 0.94
N LEU A 245 -1.13 7.49 -0.01
CA LEU A 245 -1.24 8.95 -0.15
C LEU A 245 -2.46 9.52 0.60
N VAL A 246 -3.34 8.68 1.15
CA VAL A 246 -4.53 9.11 1.89
C VAL A 246 -4.17 9.28 3.37
N PRO A 247 -4.08 10.51 3.91
CA PRO A 247 -3.55 10.75 5.26
C PRO A 247 -4.36 10.08 6.38
N TRP A 248 -5.66 9.94 6.16
CA TRP A 248 -6.61 9.32 7.08
C TRP A 248 -6.99 7.88 6.68
N GLY A 249 -6.34 7.34 5.65
CA GLY A 249 -6.45 5.93 5.25
C GLY A 249 -5.43 5.08 5.99
N SER A 250 -5.68 3.77 6.02
CA SER A 250 -4.78 2.82 6.72
C SER A 250 -3.35 2.84 6.17
N GLY A 251 -3.16 2.88 4.85
CA GLY A 251 -1.83 2.96 4.24
C GLY A 251 -1.09 4.25 4.58
N GLY A 252 -1.74 5.40 4.45
CA GLY A 252 -1.08 6.69 4.73
C GLY A 252 -0.75 6.89 6.21
N ALA A 253 -1.63 6.41 7.10
CA ALA A 253 -1.37 6.46 8.53
C ALA A 253 -0.25 5.49 8.95
N TYR A 254 -0.14 4.31 8.32
CA TYR A 254 0.98 3.39 8.52
C TYR A 254 2.32 4.01 8.05
N GLN A 255 2.35 4.67 6.89
CA GLN A 255 3.57 5.33 6.42
C GLN A 255 3.96 6.52 7.31
N THR A 256 2.98 7.31 7.75
CA THR A 256 3.23 8.41 8.70
C THR A 256 3.86 7.89 10.00
N ALA A 257 3.29 6.81 10.55
CA ALA A 257 3.81 6.12 11.73
C ALA A 257 5.25 5.59 11.53
N THR A 258 5.51 4.99 10.37
CA THR A 258 6.79 4.32 10.08
C THR A 258 7.92 5.32 9.78
N LEU A 259 7.60 6.35 9.00
CA LEU A 259 8.55 7.38 8.56
C LEU A 259 8.71 8.50 9.60
N GLY A 260 7.77 8.65 10.54
CA GLY A 260 7.79 9.72 11.54
C GLY A 260 7.46 11.09 10.96
N VAL A 261 6.97 11.18 9.72
CA VAL A 261 6.59 12.43 9.06
C VAL A 261 5.17 12.36 8.52
N PRO A 262 4.36 13.43 8.64
CA PRO A 262 3.00 13.45 8.10
C PRO A 262 2.93 13.15 6.61
N THR A 263 1.83 12.53 6.16
CA THR A 263 1.59 12.17 4.75
C THR A 263 1.88 13.29 3.76
N ILE A 264 1.51 14.53 4.06
CA ILE A 264 1.75 15.66 3.16
C ILE A 264 3.24 15.89 2.85
N PHE A 265 4.14 15.50 3.76
CA PHE A 265 5.58 15.66 3.56
C PHE A 265 6.20 14.56 2.71
N TYR A 266 5.81 13.30 2.91
CA TYR A 266 6.36 12.20 2.09
C TYR A 266 5.61 12.00 0.78
N ALA A 267 4.32 12.39 0.69
CA ALA A 267 3.49 12.15 -0.48
C ALA A 267 4.12 12.67 -1.79
N PRO A 268 4.73 13.87 -1.87
CA PRO A 268 5.40 14.34 -3.08
C PRO A 268 6.54 13.41 -3.55
N PHE A 269 7.19 12.71 -2.63
CA PHE A 269 8.31 11.82 -2.91
C PHE A 269 7.88 10.37 -3.18
N ALA A 270 6.61 10.03 -2.94
CA ALA A 270 6.06 8.72 -3.24
C ALA A 270 5.82 8.54 -4.76
N PHE A 271 6.88 8.68 -5.57
CA PHE A 271 6.82 8.80 -7.02
C PHE A 271 6.04 7.66 -7.69
N PHE A 272 6.24 6.42 -7.24
CA PHE A 272 5.51 5.27 -7.78
C PHE A 272 3.99 5.41 -7.60
N CYS A 273 3.54 5.99 -6.47
CA CYS A 273 2.13 6.18 -6.16
C CYS A 273 1.44 7.17 -7.12
N TRP A 274 2.18 8.17 -7.60
CA TRP A 274 1.70 9.13 -8.58
C TRP A 274 1.86 8.67 -10.02
N ILE A 275 3.00 8.05 -10.34
CA ILE A 275 3.34 7.68 -11.72
C ILE A 275 2.47 6.50 -12.19
N SER A 276 2.24 5.50 -11.34
CA SER A 276 1.44 4.30 -11.67
C SER A 276 0.06 4.63 -12.26
N PRO A 277 -0.80 5.43 -11.61
CA PRO A 277 -2.10 5.79 -12.19
C PRO A 277 -1.96 6.64 -13.46
N LEU A 278 -0.97 7.54 -13.53
CA LEU A 278 -0.74 8.35 -14.73
C LEU A 278 -0.34 7.51 -15.95
N VAL A 279 0.52 6.50 -15.76
CA VAL A 279 0.92 5.55 -16.82
C VAL A 279 -0.29 4.73 -17.27
N THR A 280 -1.13 4.26 -16.35
CA THR A 280 -2.35 3.51 -16.72
C THR A 280 -3.33 4.38 -17.51
N ILE A 281 -3.51 5.65 -17.12
CA ILE A 281 -4.33 6.62 -17.84
C ILE A 281 -3.78 6.87 -19.24
N LEU A 282 -2.46 7.04 -19.36
CA LEU A 282 -1.78 7.19 -20.64
C LEU A 282 -2.02 5.99 -21.56
N PHE A 283 -2.00 4.76 -21.04
CA PHE A 283 -2.34 3.56 -21.82
C PHE A 283 -3.80 3.58 -22.31
N GLY A 284 -4.72 4.09 -21.49
CA GLY A 284 -6.11 4.28 -21.91
C GLY A 284 -6.26 5.20 -23.13
N TYR A 285 -5.49 6.30 -23.17
CA TYR A 285 -5.53 7.26 -24.28
C TYR A 285 -4.74 6.81 -25.51
N THR A 286 -3.60 6.15 -25.32
CA THR A 286 -2.72 5.70 -26.42
C THR A 286 -3.13 4.36 -27.01
N GLY A 287 -3.89 3.54 -26.27
CA GLY A 287 -4.29 2.19 -26.68
C GLY A 287 -3.20 1.13 -26.56
N TRP A 288 -1.95 1.48 -26.20
CA TRP A 288 -0.79 0.59 -26.29
C TRP A 288 -0.94 -0.74 -25.53
N SER A 289 -1.58 -0.71 -24.36
CA SER A 289 -1.81 -1.88 -23.52
C SER A 289 -3.31 -2.04 -23.20
N MET A 290 -4.17 -1.67 -24.15
CA MET A 290 -5.62 -1.86 -24.06
C MET A 290 -6.02 -3.10 -24.85
N LYS A 291 -6.21 -4.23 -24.16
CA LYS A 291 -6.49 -5.51 -24.80
C LYS A 291 -7.98 -5.62 -25.18
N PRO A 292 -8.34 -6.03 -26.41
CA PRO A 292 -9.72 -6.26 -26.79
C PRO A 292 -10.31 -7.49 -26.09
N LEU A 293 -11.62 -7.48 -25.88
CA LEU A 293 -12.38 -8.61 -25.37
C LEU A 293 -12.24 -9.79 -26.35
N ALA A 294 -12.03 -11.00 -25.83
CA ALA A 294 -11.94 -12.19 -26.66
C ALA A 294 -13.30 -12.49 -27.33
N GLU A 295 -13.29 -12.91 -28.60
CA GLU A 295 -14.51 -13.22 -29.37
C GLU A 295 -15.40 -14.27 -28.66
N THR A 296 -14.81 -15.18 -27.90
CA THR A 296 -15.51 -16.21 -27.11
C THR A 296 -16.30 -15.66 -25.92
N GLU A 297 -16.00 -14.44 -25.45
CA GLU A 297 -16.68 -13.75 -24.33
C GLU A 297 -17.66 -12.66 -24.80
N ALA A 298 -17.76 -12.44 -26.12
CA ALA A 298 -18.53 -11.36 -26.74
C ALA A 298 -20.02 -11.67 -26.98
N ALA A 299 -20.56 -12.76 -26.41
CA ALA A 299 -21.96 -13.14 -26.62
C ALA A 299 -22.91 -12.01 -26.18
N PRO A 300 -23.95 -11.71 -26.98
CA PRO A 300 -24.69 -10.46 -26.85
C PRO A 300 -25.49 -10.42 -25.54
N VAL A 301 -25.45 -9.26 -24.88
CA VAL A 301 -26.50 -8.86 -23.94
C VAL A 301 -27.80 -8.85 -24.73
N ALA A 302 -28.58 -9.92 -24.62
CA ALA A 302 -29.90 -10.01 -25.23
C ALA A 302 -30.67 -8.76 -24.83
N ALA A 303 -31.08 -7.98 -25.84
CA ALA A 303 -31.94 -6.83 -25.69
C ALA A 303 -33.17 -7.26 -24.88
N ARG A 304 -33.27 -6.77 -23.64
CA ARG A 304 -34.53 -6.83 -22.90
C ARG A 304 -35.47 -5.83 -23.59
N ALA A 305 -36.38 -6.39 -24.38
CA ALA A 305 -37.60 -5.72 -24.83
C ALA A 305 -38.47 -5.33 -23.63
#